data_AF-A0A0A1DJK0-F1
#
_entry.id   AF-A0A0A1DJK0-F1
#
_cell.length_a   1.000
_cell.length_b   1.000
_cell.length_c   1.000
_cell.angle_alpha   90.00
_cell.angle_beta   90.00
_cell.angle_gamma   90.00
#
_symmetry.space_group_name_H-M   'P 1'
#
loop_
_entity.id
_entity.type
_entity.pdbx_description
1 polymer ?
#
loop_
_entity_poly.entity_id
_entity_poly.type
_entity_poly.pdbx_seq_one_letter_code
_entity_poly.pdbx_strand_id
1 'polypeptide(L)'
;MPTTPFGLFDIDSLLSDEERAMRDTVRHYVEKSVKPHLAEWYDDARIPARELARELGDLGVLGMHLEGYGCAGTSATAYGLACLELEAADSGLRSLVSVQGSLAMFAIWKWGSEEHKQEWLPRMAAGEAIGCFGLTEPDFGSNPAGMRTRAVRDGDAWVLTGNKMWITNGSVADVAVVWAQTDEGIRGFVVPTDTPGFSAPEIKRKLSLRASVTSELVLDGVRLPDSAAFPEVRGLRGPLSCLDEARFGIVFGALGAARDCLETAIAYAQQREIFDKPLAGYQLTQAKLADMSLELGKGMLLALHLGRLKDAGRLVPEQISLGKLNSVREAIAIARECRTILGAAGITLEYPILRHANNLESVLTYEGTSEVHQLVIGRALTGEAAFR
;
A
#
# COMPACT_ATOMS: atom_id res chain seq x y z
N MET A 1 -1.95 -29.92 -19.39
CA MET A 1 -0.88 -28.89 -19.50
C MET A 1 -0.60 -28.36 -18.09
N PRO A 2 0.63 -27.94 -17.76
CA PRO A 2 0.90 -27.26 -16.49
C PRO A 2 0.00 -26.02 -16.35
N THR A 3 -0.45 -25.72 -15.13
CA THR A 3 -1.32 -24.58 -14.81
C THR A 3 -0.58 -23.61 -13.88
N THR A 4 -1.02 -22.35 -13.82
CA THR A 4 -0.50 -21.37 -12.85
C THR A 4 -1.11 -21.63 -11.46
N PRO A 5 -0.51 -21.11 -10.37
CA PRO A 5 -1.08 -21.24 -9.03
C PRO A 5 -2.54 -20.77 -8.94
N PHE A 6 -2.86 -19.59 -9.50
CA PHE A 6 -4.25 -19.11 -9.54
C PHE A 6 -5.15 -19.88 -10.50
N GLY A 7 -4.61 -20.40 -11.60
CA GLY A 7 -5.33 -21.29 -12.50
C GLY A 7 -5.72 -22.61 -11.84
N LEU A 8 -4.92 -23.13 -10.90
CA LEU A 8 -5.26 -24.32 -10.12
C LEU A 8 -6.45 -24.10 -9.17
N PHE A 9 -6.60 -22.87 -8.66
CA PHE A 9 -7.71 -22.47 -7.79
C PHE A 9 -8.93 -21.95 -8.58
N ASP A 10 -8.83 -21.85 -9.90
CA ASP A 10 -9.86 -21.28 -10.78
C ASP A 10 -10.31 -19.88 -10.32
N ILE A 11 -9.37 -19.03 -9.92
CA ILE A 11 -9.68 -17.68 -9.38
C ILE A 11 -10.51 -16.85 -10.37
N ASP A 12 -10.25 -16.99 -11.67
CA ASP A 12 -10.92 -16.20 -12.71
C ASP A 12 -12.43 -16.44 -12.76
N SER A 13 -12.94 -17.60 -12.34
CA SER A 13 -14.38 -17.88 -12.29
C SER A 13 -15.12 -17.09 -11.20
N LEU A 14 -14.38 -16.51 -10.24
CA LEU A 14 -14.91 -15.67 -9.17
C LEU A 14 -14.96 -14.18 -9.54
N LEU A 15 -14.43 -13.81 -10.70
CA LEU A 15 -14.31 -12.43 -11.17
C LEU A 15 -15.37 -12.11 -12.23
N SER A 16 -15.80 -10.85 -12.29
CA SER A 16 -16.57 -10.35 -13.44
C SER A 16 -15.66 -10.12 -14.65
N ASP A 17 -16.25 -9.90 -15.83
CA ASP A 17 -15.49 -9.51 -17.03
C ASP A 17 -14.77 -8.18 -16.84
N GLU A 18 -15.41 -7.22 -16.18
CA GLU A 18 -14.85 -5.90 -15.90
C GLU A 18 -13.65 -5.99 -14.92
N GLU A 19 -13.76 -6.84 -13.89
CA GLU A 19 -12.69 -7.09 -12.94
C GLU A 19 -11.48 -7.75 -13.60
N ARG A 20 -11.70 -8.72 -14.48
CA ARG A 20 -10.63 -9.33 -15.29
C ARG A 20 -9.99 -8.30 -16.21
N ALA A 21 -10.80 -7.50 -16.91
CA ALA A 21 -10.29 -6.47 -17.83
C ALA A 21 -9.43 -5.42 -17.11
N MET A 22 -9.87 -4.95 -15.93
CA MET A 22 -9.10 -4.02 -15.10
C MET A 22 -7.77 -4.63 -14.67
N ARG A 23 -7.81 -5.84 -14.10
CA ARG A 23 -6.60 -6.58 -13.72
C ARG A 23 -5.63 -6.72 -14.90
N ASP A 24 -6.11 -7.21 -16.04
CA ASP A 24 -5.26 -7.51 -17.19
C ASP A 24 -4.67 -6.24 -17.81
N THR A 25 -5.41 -5.12 -17.76
CA THR A 25 -4.93 -3.80 -18.18
C THR A 25 -3.77 -3.31 -17.30
N VAL A 26 -3.93 -3.37 -15.96
CA VAL A 26 -2.87 -3.00 -15.02
C VAL A 26 -1.66 -3.93 -15.16
N ARG A 27 -1.89 -5.24 -15.32
CA ARG A 27 -0.82 -6.21 -15.58
C ARG A 27 -0.03 -5.84 -16.83
N HIS A 28 -0.71 -5.53 -17.93
CA HIS A 28 -0.04 -5.15 -19.17
C HIS A 28 0.82 -3.89 -19.00
N TYR A 29 0.29 -2.88 -18.31
CA TYR A 29 1.04 -1.67 -17.99
C TYR A 29 2.31 -1.98 -17.19
N VAL A 30 2.21 -2.74 -16.09
CA VAL A 30 3.38 -2.98 -15.24
C VAL A 30 4.44 -3.86 -15.91
N GLU A 31 4.04 -4.85 -16.71
CA GLU A 31 4.97 -5.70 -17.47
C GLU A 31 5.76 -4.89 -18.51
N LYS A 32 5.10 -3.93 -19.16
CA LYS A 32 5.69 -3.17 -20.26
C LYS A 32 6.46 -1.93 -19.80
N SER A 33 5.91 -1.17 -18.87
CA SER A 33 6.39 0.17 -18.53
C SER A 33 7.18 0.23 -17.22
N VAL A 34 7.02 -0.75 -16.32
CA VAL A 34 7.60 -0.69 -14.98
C VAL A 34 8.69 -1.75 -14.81
N LYS A 35 8.35 -3.04 -14.99
CA LYS A 35 9.25 -4.17 -14.72
C LYS A 35 10.64 -4.06 -15.36
N PRO A 36 10.81 -3.59 -16.61
CA PRO A 36 12.13 -3.45 -17.23
C PRO A 36 13.11 -2.54 -16.47
N HIS A 37 12.62 -1.63 -15.63
CA HIS A 37 13.44 -0.63 -14.94
C HIS A 37 13.61 -0.90 -13.44
N LEU A 38 12.84 -1.84 -12.87
CA LEU A 38 12.75 -2.03 -11.41
C LEU A 38 14.07 -2.41 -10.74
N ALA A 39 14.90 -3.23 -11.41
CA ALA A 39 16.19 -3.63 -10.84
C ALA A 39 17.10 -2.40 -10.63
N GLU A 40 17.19 -1.52 -11.62
CA GLU A 40 17.97 -0.28 -11.54
C GLU A 40 17.38 0.69 -10.51
N TRP A 41 16.09 0.96 -10.57
CA TRP A 41 15.39 1.81 -9.59
C TRP A 41 15.59 1.35 -8.15
N TYR A 42 15.51 0.04 -7.91
CA TYR A 42 15.72 -0.52 -6.60
C TYR A 42 17.18 -0.43 -6.14
N ASP A 43 18.15 -0.70 -7.02
CA ASP A 43 19.58 -0.61 -6.70
C ASP A 43 19.99 0.84 -6.38
N ASP A 44 19.50 1.80 -7.17
CA ASP A 44 19.76 3.23 -6.98
C ASP A 44 18.99 3.86 -5.81
N ALA A 45 18.02 3.13 -5.25
CA ALA A 45 17.05 3.64 -4.28
C ALA A 45 16.33 4.90 -4.77
N ARG A 46 15.84 4.85 -6.01
CA ARG A 46 15.11 5.94 -6.69
C ARG A 46 13.95 5.37 -7.49
N ILE A 47 12.90 6.17 -7.64
CA ILE A 47 11.79 5.85 -8.54
C ILE A 47 11.32 7.17 -9.17
N PRO A 48 10.98 7.22 -10.47
CA PRO A 48 10.45 8.41 -11.13
C PRO A 48 8.98 8.65 -10.72
N ALA A 49 8.78 9.06 -9.46
CA ALA A 49 7.47 9.08 -8.83
C ALA A 49 6.48 10.04 -9.50
N ARG A 50 6.95 11.18 -10.05
CA ARG A 50 6.09 12.17 -10.71
C ARG A 50 5.65 11.70 -12.09
N GLU A 51 6.56 11.09 -12.84
CA GLU A 51 6.28 10.50 -14.15
C GLU A 51 5.32 9.32 -14.00
N LEU A 52 5.60 8.41 -13.06
CA LEU A 52 4.69 7.29 -12.78
C LEU A 52 3.33 7.77 -12.27
N ALA A 53 3.26 8.82 -11.44
CA ALA A 53 1.97 9.36 -11.00
C ALA A 53 1.12 9.81 -12.20
N ARG A 54 1.73 10.47 -13.21
CA ARG A 54 1.03 10.84 -14.45
C ARG A 54 0.53 9.62 -15.23
N GLU A 55 1.40 8.64 -15.46
CA GLU A 55 1.02 7.41 -16.17
C GLU A 55 -0.09 6.63 -15.45
N LEU A 56 -0.02 6.55 -14.12
CA LEU A 56 -1.03 5.88 -13.28
C LEU A 56 -2.34 6.67 -13.22
N GLY A 57 -2.28 7.99 -13.33
CA GLY A 57 -3.44 8.86 -13.48
C GLY A 57 -4.14 8.63 -14.81
N ASP A 58 -3.39 8.58 -15.92
CA ASP A 58 -3.91 8.25 -17.25
C ASP A 58 -4.50 6.82 -17.31
N LEU A 59 -3.89 5.87 -16.57
CA LEU A 59 -4.41 4.51 -16.39
C LEU A 59 -5.71 4.47 -15.56
N GLY A 60 -5.99 5.53 -14.78
CA GLY A 60 -7.20 5.65 -13.97
C GLY A 60 -7.15 4.91 -12.63
N VAL A 61 -5.96 4.55 -12.12
CA VAL A 61 -5.83 3.78 -10.85
C VAL A 61 -5.66 4.67 -9.61
N LEU A 62 -5.40 5.96 -9.77
CA LEU A 62 -5.26 6.90 -8.65
C LEU A 62 -6.64 7.33 -8.13
N GLY A 63 -6.98 6.90 -6.90
CA GLY A 63 -8.30 7.15 -6.32
C GLY A 63 -9.44 6.41 -7.02
N MET A 64 -9.16 5.31 -7.72
CA MET A 64 -10.11 4.64 -8.61
C MET A 64 -11.43 4.20 -7.96
N HIS A 65 -11.44 3.93 -6.65
CA HIS A 65 -12.64 3.55 -5.89
C HIS A 65 -13.44 4.74 -5.35
N LEU A 66 -13.00 5.98 -5.63
CA LEU A 66 -13.68 7.21 -5.22
C LEU A 66 -14.65 7.67 -6.31
N GLU A 67 -15.73 8.32 -5.90
CA GLU A 67 -16.72 8.90 -6.82
C GLU A 67 -16.47 10.40 -7.05
N GLY A 68 -16.67 10.84 -8.30
CA GLY A 68 -16.54 12.24 -8.70
C GLY A 68 -15.10 12.69 -8.95
N TYR A 69 -14.91 13.99 -9.21
CA TYR A 69 -13.59 14.63 -9.33
C TYR A 69 -12.62 13.97 -10.34
N GLY A 70 -13.15 13.32 -11.39
CA GLY A 70 -12.33 12.62 -12.39
C GLY A 70 -11.83 11.24 -11.94
N CYS A 71 -12.24 10.74 -10.77
CA CYS A 71 -11.96 9.37 -10.33
C CYS A 71 -12.85 8.36 -11.07
N ALA A 72 -12.36 7.12 -11.19
CA ALA A 72 -13.00 6.08 -12.00
C ALA A 72 -14.32 5.52 -11.40
N GLY A 73 -14.53 5.62 -10.09
CA GLY A 73 -15.75 5.11 -9.43
C GLY A 73 -15.90 3.58 -9.49
N THR A 74 -14.80 2.84 -9.47
CA THR A 74 -14.81 1.37 -9.58
C THR A 74 -15.22 0.69 -8.26
N SER A 75 -15.58 -0.60 -8.34
CA SER A 75 -15.73 -1.42 -7.14
C SER A 75 -14.43 -1.49 -6.33
N ALA A 76 -14.56 -1.76 -5.03
CA ALA A 76 -13.40 -2.00 -4.19
C ALA A 76 -12.67 -3.28 -4.62
N THR A 77 -13.39 -4.32 -5.07
CA THR A 77 -12.74 -5.53 -5.59
C THR A 77 -11.86 -5.21 -6.81
N ALA A 78 -12.30 -4.35 -7.73
CA ALA A 78 -11.48 -3.90 -8.86
C ALA A 78 -10.23 -3.12 -8.39
N TYR A 79 -10.36 -2.26 -7.37
CA TYR A 79 -9.22 -1.60 -6.74
C TYR A 79 -8.22 -2.59 -6.10
N GLY A 80 -8.73 -3.63 -5.44
CA GLY A 80 -7.91 -4.71 -4.91
C GLY A 80 -7.12 -5.42 -6.01
N LEU A 81 -7.77 -5.77 -7.13
CA LEU A 81 -7.12 -6.40 -8.28
C LEU A 81 -6.09 -5.48 -8.96
N ALA A 82 -6.33 -4.17 -9.02
CA ALA A 82 -5.31 -3.23 -9.47
C ALA A 82 -4.09 -3.25 -8.53
N CYS A 83 -4.30 -3.25 -7.21
CA CYS A 83 -3.21 -3.35 -6.23
C CYS A 83 -2.44 -4.68 -6.35
N LEU A 84 -3.12 -5.79 -6.63
CA LEU A 84 -2.51 -7.10 -6.89
C LEU A 84 -1.47 -7.00 -8.02
N GLU A 85 -1.83 -6.37 -9.14
CA GLU A 85 -0.94 -6.28 -10.30
C GLU A 85 0.16 -5.23 -10.11
N LEU A 86 -0.14 -4.09 -9.47
CA LEU A 86 0.86 -3.08 -9.13
C LEU A 86 1.98 -3.64 -8.23
N GLU A 87 1.60 -4.43 -7.22
CA GLU A 87 2.57 -5.00 -6.28
C GLU A 87 3.25 -6.27 -6.81
N ALA A 88 2.65 -6.98 -7.76
CA ALA A 88 3.36 -8.00 -8.53
C ALA A 88 4.58 -7.43 -9.26
N ALA A 89 4.55 -6.15 -9.64
CA ALA A 89 5.74 -5.46 -10.10
C ALA A 89 6.66 -5.06 -8.94
N ASP A 90 6.20 -4.17 -8.06
CA ASP A 90 6.94 -3.78 -6.85
C ASP A 90 6.01 -3.14 -5.81
N SER A 91 6.22 -3.46 -4.53
CA SER A 91 5.49 -2.84 -3.42
C SER A 91 5.63 -1.31 -3.37
N GLY A 92 6.72 -0.73 -3.89
CA GLY A 92 6.91 0.72 -3.99
C GLY A 92 5.90 1.37 -4.92
N LEU A 93 5.61 0.76 -6.07
CA LEU A 93 4.60 1.23 -7.03
C LEU A 93 3.20 1.20 -6.41
N ARG A 94 2.82 0.07 -5.81
CA ARG A 94 1.54 -0.04 -5.10
C ARG A 94 1.47 0.92 -3.91
N SER A 95 2.59 1.20 -3.23
CA SER A 95 2.64 2.17 -2.12
C SER A 95 2.38 3.61 -2.58
N LEU A 96 2.88 3.99 -3.76
CA LEU A 96 2.55 5.28 -4.37
C LEU A 96 1.03 5.39 -4.57
N VAL A 97 0.40 4.38 -5.17
CA VAL A 97 -1.05 4.36 -5.43
C VAL A 97 -1.87 4.32 -4.14
N SER A 98 -1.49 3.51 -3.15
CA SER A 98 -2.16 3.44 -1.85
C SER A 98 -2.16 4.79 -1.13
N VAL A 99 -1.00 5.47 -1.11
CA VAL A 99 -0.86 6.76 -0.42
C VAL A 99 -1.60 7.86 -1.16
N GLN A 100 -1.52 7.87 -2.49
CA GLN A 100 -2.25 8.81 -3.32
C GLN A 100 -3.76 8.66 -3.13
N GLY A 101 -4.30 7.48 -3.43
CA GLY A 101 -5.74 7.22 -3.46
C GLY A 101 -6.35 7.02 -2.07
N SER A 102 -5.94 5.95 -1.38
CA SER A 102 -6.62 5.48 -0.17
C SER A 102 -6.24 6.24 1.11
N LEU A 103 -5.16 7.02 1.08
CA LEU A 103 -4.78 7.87 2.21
C LEU A 103 -5.07 9.35 1.93
N ALA A 104 -4.33 9.98 1.02
CA ALA A 104 -4.41 11.43 0.82
C ALA A 104 -5.72 11.85 0.13
N MET A 105 -6.04 11.29 -1.04
CA MET A 105 -7.30 11.59 -1.74
C MET A 105 -8.51 11.17 -0.91
N PHE A 106 -8.53 9.98 -0.33
CA PHE A 106 -9.64 9.53 0.51
C PHE A 106 -9.87 10.45 1.72
N ALA A 107 -8.80 10.90 2.41
CA ALA A 107 -8.94 11.83 3.52
C ALA A 107 -9.59 13.16 3.08
N ILE A 108 -9.16 13.71 1.95
CA ILE A 108 -9.73 14.94 1.38
C ILE A 108 -11.18 14.70 0.92
N TRP A 109 -11.44 13.60 0.20
CA TRP A 109 -12.76 13.24 -0.31
C TRP A 109 -13.78 13.00 0.82
N LYS A 110 -13.36 12.32 1.88
CA LYS A 110 -14.24 11.94 3.00
C LYS A 110 -14.41 13.05 4.02
N TRP A 111 -13.33 13.74 4.37
CA TRP A 111 -13.27 14.64 5.53
C TRP A 111 -13.00 16.10 5.17
N GLY A 112 -12.54 16.40 3.95
CA GLY A 112 -12.32 17.76 3.48
C GLY A 112 -13.61 18.52 3.17
N SER A 113 -13.51 19.85 3.13
CA SER A 113 -14.58 20.71 2.60
C SER A 113 -14.70 20.55 1.08
N GLU A 114 -15.74 21.13 0.48
CA GLU A 114 -15.88 21.09 -0.98
C GLU A 114 -14.74 21.83 -1.68
N GLU A 115 -14.23 22.91 -1.08
CA GLU A 115 -13.08 23.65 -1.59
C GLU A 115 -11.83 22.77 -1.65
N HIS A 116 -11.54 21.99 -0.58
CA HIS A 116 -10.44 21.03 -0.61
C HIS A 116 -10.59 20.02 -1.74
N LYS A 117 -11.81 19.51 -1.95
CA LYS A 117 -12.06 18.47 -2.94
C LYS A 117 -11.87 19.00 -4.36
N GLN A 118 -12.44 20.17 -4.66
CA GLN A 118 -12.33 20.80 -5.98
C GLN A 118 -10.89 21.24 -6.30
N GLU A 119 -10.14 21.70 -5.30
CA GLU A 119 -8.74 22.11 -5.48
C GLU A 119 -7.80 20.94 -5.77
N TRP A 120 -7.93 19.84 -5.00
CA TRP A 120 -6.91 18.79 -4.98
C TRP A 120 -7.31 17.54 -5.77
N LEU A 121 -8.54 17.03 -5.61
CA LEU A 121 -8.87 15.69 -6.10
C LEU A 121 -8.75 15.54 -7.63
N PRO A 122 -9.19 16.48 -8.48
CA PRO A 122 -9.03 16.33 -9.93
C PRO A 122 -7.58 16.21 -10.37
N ARG A 123 -6.71 17.05 -9.79
CA ARG A 123 -5.27 17.05 -10.08
C ARG A 123 -4.59 15.81 -9.53
N MET A 124 -5.01 15.32 -8.37
CA MET A 124 -4.48 14.10 -7.78
C MET A 124 -4.91 12.83 -8.54
N ALA A 125 -6.15 12.79 -9.03
CA ALA A 125 -6.67 11.69 -9.85
C ALA A 125 -5.93 11.60 -11.19
N ALA A 126 -5.63 12.74 -11.82
CA ALA A 126 -4.85 12.81 -13.05
C ALA A 126 -3.31 12.73 -12.84
N GLY A 127 -2.84 12.51 -11.61
CA GLY A 127 -1.41 12.40 -11.30
C GLY A 127 -0.63 13.72 -11.45
N GLU A 128 -1.32 14.85 -11.54
CA GLU A 128 -0.73 16.19 -11.67
C GLU A 128 -0.21 16.75 -10.35
N ALA A 129 -0.84 16.31 -9.25
CA ALA A 129 -0.46 16.63 -7.90
C ALA A 129 -0.27 15.33 -7.10
N ILE A 130 0.79 15.24 -6.31
CA ILE A 130 1.05 14.09 -5.44
C ILE A 130 0.67 14.44 -4.00
N GLY A 131 -0.06 13.53 -3.35
CA GLY A 131 -0.37 13.57 -1.93
C GLY A 131 0.57 12.72 -1.10
N CYS A 132 0.76 13.12 0.15
CA CYS A 132 1.30 12.28 1.21
C CYS A 132 0.43 12.36 2.48
N PHE A 133 0.65 11.42 3.41
CA PHE A 133 -0.19 11.27 4.61
C PHE A 133 0.67 11.20 5.88
N GLY A 134 0.71 12.31 6.62
CA GLY A 134 1.51 12.49 7.82
C GLY A 134 0.78 12.09 9.10
N LEU A 135 0.85 10.81 9.46
CA LEU A 135 0.31 10.29 10.73
C LEU A 135 1.42 9.89 11.71
N THR A 136 2.26 8.93 11.30
CA THR A 136 3.33 8.34 12.10
C THR A 136 4.37 9.37 12.49
N GLU A 137 4.86 9.25 13.72
CA GLU A 137 5.92 10.09 14.29
C GLU A 137 7.10 9.20 14.71
N PRO A 138 8.31 9.76 14.91
CA PRO A 138 9.46 8.98 15.37
C PRO A 138 9.17 8.15 16.63
N ASP A 139 8.41 8.72 17.57
CA ASP A 139 8.06 8.11 18.84
C ASP A 139 6.72 7.34 18.82
N PHE A 140 5.92 7.49 17.75
CA PHE A 140 4.54 6.98 17.68
C PHE A 140 4.21 6.37 16.31
N GLY A 141 4.36 5.04 16.23
CA GLY A 141 3.90 4.21 15.10
C GLY A 141 2.59 3.48 15.43
N SER A 142 2.70 2.34 16.10
CA SER A 142 1.55 1.49 16.45
C SER A 142 0.53 2.14 17.39
N ASN A 143 0.93 3.18 18.14
CA ASN A 143 0.04 3.97 19.00
C ASN A 143 -0.06 5.43 18.49
N PRO A 144 -0.83 5.69 17.42
CA PRO A 144 -1.02 7.05 16.91
C PRO A 144 -1.83 7.95 17.85
N ALA A 145 -2.50 7.39 18.88
CA ALA A 145 -3.23 8.17 19.88
C ALA A 145 -2.31 9.11 20.67
N GLY A 146 -1.04 8.72 20.85
CA GLY A 146 -0.04 9.45 21.63
C GLY A 146 0.71 10.54 20.85
N MET A 147 0.32 10.83 19.60
CA MET A 147 1.03 11.77 18.74
C MET A 147 1.29 13.13 19.40
N ARG A 148 2.45 13.71 19.11
CA ARG A 148 2.96 14.96 19.68
C ARG A 148 2.97 16.14 18.72
N THR A 149 2.90 15.92 17.40
CA THR A 149 2.66 17.03 16.46
C THR A 149 1.41 17.76 16.92
N ARG A 150 1.54 19.06 17.16
CA ARG A 150 0.48 19.89 17.75
C ARG A 150 0.08 20.98 16.77
N ALA A 151 -1.22 21.24 16.69
CA ALA A 151 -1.76 22.43 16.02
C ALA A 151 -2.42 23.33 17.06
N VAL A 152 -2.06 24.61 17.04
CA VAL A 152 -2.54 25.62 17.99
C VAL A 152 -3.24 26.73 17.23
N ARG A 153 -4.36 27.23 17.75
CA ARG A 153 -5.02 28.42 17.18
C ARG A 153 -4.20 29.67 17.45
N ASP A 154 -4.04 30.50 16.43
CA ASP A 154 -3.52 31.86 16.54
C ASP A 154 -4.38 32.81 15.70
N GLY A 155 -5.36 33.43 16.35
CA GLY A 155 -6.43 34.18 15.68
C GLY A 155 -7.32 33.26 14.84
N ASP A 156 -7.42 33.56 13.55
CA ASP A 156 -8.14 32.81 12.51
C ASP A 156 -7.27 31.76 11.80
N ALA A 157 -6.03 31.55 12.28
CA ALA A 157 -5.08 30.61 11.73
C ALA A 157 -4.77 29.46 12.69
N TRP A 158 -4.20 28.41 12.13
CA TRP A 158 -3.55 27.31 12.84
C TRP A 158 -2.03 27.39 12.67
N VAL A 159 -1.30 27.08 13.73
CA VAL A 159 0.16 26.93 13.70
C VAL A 159 0.50 25.50 14.08
N LEU A 160 1.09 24.76 13.14
CA LEU A 160 1.47 23.36 13.30
C LEU A 160 2.95 23.25 13.66
N THR A 161 3.28 22.41 14.64
CA THR A 161 4.66 22.11 15.02
C THR A 161 4.85 20.64 15.37
N GLY A 162 5.87 20.00 14.81
CA GLY A 162 6.24 18.62 15.12
C GLY A 162 6.88 17.90 13.93
N ASN A 163 7.12 16.59 14.10
CA ASN A 163 7.80 15.78 13.09
C ASN A 163 6.98 14.52 12.78
N LYS A 164 6.77 14.27 11.49
CA LYS A 164 6.22 13.01 10.98
C LYS A 164 7.34 12.17 10.39
N MET A 165 7.24 10.84 10.49
CA MET A 165 8.31 9.93 10.10
C MET A 165 7.76 8.77 9.29
N TRP A 166 8.55 8.29 8.32
CA TRP A 166 8.21 7.21 7.40
C TRP A 166 7.09 7.54 6.41
N ILE A 167 7.02 8.80 5.99
CA ILE A 167 5.93 9.30 5.15
C ILE A 167 6.26 9.06 3.68
N THR A 168 5.57 8.09 3.09
CA THR A 168 5.64 7.81 1.65
C THR A 168 5.24 9.04 0.83
N ASN A 169 5.95 9.29 -0.27
CA ASN A 169 5.82 10.44 -1.17
C ASN A 169 6.19 11.81 -0.57
N GLY A 170 6.59 11.91 0.70
CA GLY A 170 6.72 13.21 1.39
C GLY A 170 7.55 14.27 0.64
N SER A 171 8.72 13.90 0.12
CA SER A 171 9.63 14.83 -0.58
C SER A 171 9.25 15.11 -2.03
N VAL A 172 8.22 14.44 -2.56
CA VAL A 172 7.70 14.66 -3.92
C VAL A 172 6.24 15.12 -3.93
N ALA A 173 5.62 15.23 -2.75
CA ALA A 173 4.24 15.66 -2.60
C ALA A 173 4.09 17.16 -2.85
N ASP A 174 2.95 17.53 -3.41
CA ASP A 174 2.46 18.90 -3.55
C ASP A 174 1.52 19.26 -2.38
N VAL A 175 0.91 18.25 -1.75
CA VAL A 175 0.07 18.40 -0.56
C VAL A 175 0.29 17.28 0.44
N ALA A 176 0.32 17.63 1.73
CA ALA A 176 0.37 16.68 2.83
C ALA A 176 -0.93 16.73 3.63
N VAL A 177 -1.57 15.58 3.83
CA VAL A 177 -2.63 15.43 4.85
C VAL A 177 -1.95 15.14 6.18
N VAL A 178 -1.92 16.12 7.08
CA VAL A 178 -1.22 16.04 8.36
C VAL A 178 -2.21 15.90 9.51
N TRP A 179 -2.00 14.89 10.35
CA TRP A 179 -2.76 14.71 11.59
C TRP A 179 -1.98 15.28 12.78
N ALA A 180 -2.64 16.13 13.56
CA ALA A 180 -2.03 16.80 14.71
C ALA A 180 -2.99 16.84 15.91
N GLN A 181 -2.42 16.80 17.11
CA GLN A 181 -3.15 17.00 18.35
C GLN A 181 -3.56 18.47 18.50
N THR A 182 -4.78 18.72 18.95
CA THR A 182 -5.28 20.05 19.33
C THR A 182 -5.96 19.99 20.70
N ASP A 183 -6.40 21.12 21.22
CA ASP A 183 -7.19 21.16 22.46
C ASP A 183 -8.58 20.50 22.31
N GLU A 184 -9.05 20.33 21.06
CA GLU A 184 -10.28 19.61 20.70
C GLU A 184 -10.03 18.11 20.37
N GLY A 185 -8.81 17.61 20.59
CA GLY A 185 -8.34 16.29 20.17
C GLY A 185 -7.69 16.31 18.78
N ILE A 186 -7.43 15.13 18.22
CA ILE A 186 -6.72 14.98 16.94
C ILE A 186 -7.55 15.57 15.80
N ARG A 187 -6.93 16.41 14.97
CA ARG A 187 -7.51 17.00 13.74
C ARG A 187 -6.62 16.71 12.53
N GLY A 188 -7.22 16.72 11.34
CA GLY A 188 -6.53 16.60 10.06
C GLY A 188 -6.48 17.94 9.33
N PHE A 189 -5.36 18.18 8.64
CA PHE A 189 -5.08 19.43 7.92
C PHE A 189 -4.59 19.12 6.51
N VAL A 190 -5.02 19.91 5.54
CA VAL A 190 -4.48 19.95 4.18
C VAL A 190 -3.34 20.97 4.18
N VAL A 191 -2.10 20.50 3.98
CA VAL A 191 -0.89 21.31 4.09
C VAL A 191 -0.17 21.36 2.74
N PRO A 192 -0.25 22.45 1.96
CA PRO A 192 0.60 22.64 0.79
C PRO A 192 2.08 22.57 1.18
N THR A 193 2.87 21.79 0.45
CA THR A 193 4.26 21.46 0.85
C THR A 193 5.25 22.61 0.65
N ASP A 194 4.84 23.69 -0.01
CA ASP A 194 5.59 24.94 -0.16
C ASP A 194 5.30 25.95 0.96
N THR A 195 4.41 25.62 1.91
CA THR A 195 4.10 26.49 3.05
C THR A 195 5.36 26.73 3.90
N PRO A 196 5.69 27.99 4.25
CA PRO A 196 6.84 28.29 5.11
C PRO A 196 6.83 27.49 6.41
N GLY A 197 7.99 26.92 6.76
CA GLY A 197 8.15 26.04 7.93
C GLY A 197 7.94 24.56 7.64
N PHE A 198 7.44 24.19 6.45
CA PHE A 198 7.36 22.80 6.01
C PHE A 198 8.65 22.37 5.32
N SER A 199 9.18 21.20 5.66
CA SER A 199 10.20 20.53 4.86
C SER A 199 10.06 19.01 4.92
N ALA A 200 10.56 18.32 3.88
CA ALA A 200 10.40 16.88 3.75
C ALA A 200 11.73 16.18 3.37
N PRO A 201 12.69 16.06 4.30
CA PRO A 201 13.94 15.36 4.01
C PRO A 201 13.69 13.87 3.70
N GLU A 202 14.30 13.39 2.63
CA GLU A 202 14.12 12.00 2.18
C GLU A 202 14.98 11.01 2.98
N ILE A 203 14.38 9.90 3.38
CA ILE A 203 15.04 8.82 4.13
C ILE A 203 15.86 7.95 3.17
N LYS A 204 17.15 7.85 3.43
CA LYS A 204 18.12 7.07 2.64
C LYS A 204 18.51 5.77 3.34
N ARG A 205 19.26 4.92 2.64
CA ARG A 205 19.82 3.64 3.15
C ARG A 205 18.78 2.63 3.62
N LYS A 206 17.57 2.67 3.04
CA LYS A 206 16.57 1.62 3.24
C LYS A 206 17.03 0.32 2.57
N LEU A 207 16.73 -0.82 3.19
CA LEU A 207 16.83 -2.12 2.54
C LEU A 207 15.49 -2.57 1.96
N SER A 208 14.39 -2.10 2.53
CA SER A 208 13.02 -2.33 2.05
C SER A 208 12.48 -1.08 1.34
N LEU A 209 11.64 -1.27 0.32
CA LEU A 209 10.99 -0.18 -0.44
C LEU A 209 12.02 0.85 -0.96
N ARG A 210 13.09 0.36 -1.59
CA ARG A 210 14.13 1.23 -2.16
C ARG A 210 13.63 1.97 -3.40
N ALA A 211 12.86 1.31 -4.25
CA ALA A 211 12.12 1.92 -5.35
C ALA A 211 10.85 2.63 -4.84
N SER A 212 11.00 3.50 -3.84
CA SER A 212 9.91 4.28 -3.24
C SER A 212 10.47 5.50 -2.53
N VAL A 213 9.77 6.63 -2.62
CA VAL A 213 10.08 7.84 -1.86
C VAL A 213 9.50 7.73 -0.46
N THR A 214 10.34 7.88 0.56
CA THR A 214 9.92 7.92 1.97
C THR A 214 10.63 9.06 2.66
N SER A 215 9.93 9.83 3.48
CA SER A 215 10.45 11.07 4.05
C SER A 215 10.13 11.20 5.53
N GLU A 216 10.93 11.99 6.22
CA GLU A 216 10.47 12.73 7.39
C GLU A 216 9.70 13.97 6.90
N LEU A 217 8.70 14.43 7.65
CA LEU A 217 8.11 15.76 7.47
C LEU A 217 8.39 16.57 8.72
N VAL A 218 9.05 17.72 8.55
CA VAL A 218 9.32 18.67 9.62
C VAL A 218 8.34 19.83 9.47
N LEU A 219 7.60 20.10 10.54
CA LEU A 219 6.68 21.23 10.64
C LEU A 219 7.24 22.17 11.72
N ASP A 220 7.83 23.28 11.29
CA ASP A 220 8.37 24.32 12.17
C ASP A 220 7.51 25.57 12.08
N GLY A 221 6.51 25.68 12.97
CA GLY A 221 5.61 26.83 13.00
C GLY A 221 4.79 27.04 11.72
N VAL A 222 4.42 25.96 11.02
CA VAL A 222 3.67 26.01 9.76
C VAL A 222 2.31 26.69 9.99
N ARG A 223 2.14 27.89 9.43
CA ARG A 223 0.92 28.69 9.59
C ARG A 223 -0.07 28.43 8.45
N LEU A 224 -1.29 28.06 8.79
CA LEU A 224 -2.37 27.74 7.85
C LEU A 224 -3.65 28.50 8.19
N PRO A 225 -4.49 28.87 7.21
CA PRO A 225 -5.83 29.41 7.50
C PRO A 225 -6.72 28.35 8.16
N ASP A 226 -7.79 28.76 8.86
CA ASP A 226 -8.76 27.81 9.43
C ASP A 226 -9.37 26.87 8.37
N SER A 227 -9.51 27.34 7.13
CA SER A 227 -10.01 26.55 6.00
C SER A 227 -9.16 25.33 5.68
N ALA A 228 -7.87 25.29 6.03
CA ALA A 228 -7.00 24.15 5.80
C ALA A 228 -7.35 22.94 6.70
N ALA A 229 -8.08 23.15 7.79
CA ALA A 229 -8.48 22.08 8.69
C ALA A 229 -9.71 21.34 8.17
N PHE A 230 -9.74 20.02 8.33
CA PHE A 230 -10.95 19.25 8.03
C PHE A 230 -12.11 19.67 8.94
N PRO A 231 -13.27 20.07 8.40
CA PRO A 231 -14.34 20.72 9.17
C PRO A 231 -14.82 19.86 10.35
N GLU A 232 -15.20 18.61 10.09
CA GLU A 232 -15.99 17.84 11.07
C GLU A 232 -15.18 16.78 11.82
N VAL A 233 -14.21 16.13 11.16
CA VAL A 233 -13.56 14.95 11.75
C VAL A 233 -12.69 15.32 12.95
N ARG A 234 -12.82 14.52 14.02
CA ARG A 234 -12.05 14.64 15.26
C ARG A 234 -11.62 13.25 15.75
N GLY A 235 -10.50 13.20 16.47
CA GLY A 235 -9.96 11.99 17.05
C GLY A 235 -9.41 11.00 16.02
N LEU A 236 -9.10 9.79 16.46
CA LEU A 236 -8.50 8.74 15.63
C LEU A 236 -9.42 8.18 14.53
N ARG A 237 -10.72 8.48 14.56
CA ARG A 237 -11.66 8.03 13.54
C ARG A 237 -11.23 8.47 12.13
N GLY A 238 -10.76 9.70 12.00
CA GLY A 238 -10.29 10.25 10.73
C GLY A 238 -9.13 9.46 10.13
N PRO A 239 -7.95 9.42 10.77
CA PRO A 239 -6.81 8.72 10.21
C PRO A 239 -7.07 7.22 10.06
N LEU A 240 -7.70 6.57 11.05
CA LEU A 240 -7.94 5.13 11.00
C LEU A 240 -8.88 4.72 9.85
N SER A 241 -9.88 5.54 9.52
CA SER A 241 -10.71 5.27 8.33
C SER A 241 -9.93 5.28 7.02
N CYS A 242 -8.87 6.09 6.92
CA CYS A 242 -8.01 6.13 5.74
C CYS A 242 -7.10 4.89 5.71
N LEU A 243 -6.53 4.51 6.87
CA LEU A 243 -5.72 3.30 6.97
C LEU A 243 -6.52 2.05 6.58
N ASP A 244 -7.81 1.97 6.94
CA ASP A 244 -8.66 0.82 6.57
C ASP A 244 -8.84 0.69 5.04
N GLU A 245 -8.95 1.80 4.31
CA GLU A 245 -8.96 1.80 2.84
C GLU A 245 -7.62 1.34 2.25
N ALA A 246 -6.49 1.83 2.80
CA ALA A 246 -5.16 1.44 2.34
C ALA A 246 -4.86 -0.04 2.64
N ARG A 247 -5.20 -0.50 3.85
CA ARG A 247 -5.08 -1.91 4.29
C ARG A 247 -5.83 -2.84 3.36
N PHE A 248 -7.04 -2.46 2.95
CA PHE A 248 -7.81 -3.27 2.01
C PHE A 248 -7.05 -3.51 0.69
N GLY A 249 -6.44 -2.46 0.11
CA GLY A 249 -5.58 -2.60 -1.07
C GLY A 249 -4.37 -3.51 -0.83
N ILE A 250 -3.74 -3.42 0.35
CA ILE A 250 -2.61 -4.27 0.75
C ILE A 250 -2.99 -5.76 0.86
N VAL A 251 -4.23 -6.08 1.26
CA VAL A 251 -4.70 -7.49 1.34
C VAL A 251 -4.53 -8.19 0.00
N PHE A 252 -4.82 -7.49 -1.10
CA PHE A 252 -4.62 -7.99 -2.45
C PHE A 252 -3.17 -7.81 -2.91
N GLY A 253 -2.60 -6.62 -2.72
CA GLY A 253 -1.27 -6.29 -3.20
C GLY A 253 -0.19 -7.27 -2.75
N ALA A 254 -0.16 -7.66 -1.48
CA ALA A 254 0.85 -8.59 -0.97
C ALA A 254 0.82 -9.95 -1.70
N LEU A 255 -0.36 -10.41 -2.12
CA LEU A 255 -0.53 -11.64 -2.90
C LEU A 255 0.02 -11.49 -4.33
N GLY A 256 0.12 -10.27 -4.83
CA GLY A 256 0.74 -9.93 -6.11
C GLY A 256 2.24 -10.19 -6.09
N ALA A 257 2.92 -9.66 -5.08
CA ALA A 257 4.33 -9.94 -4.84
C ALA A 257 4.59 -11.45 -4.65
N ALA A 258 3.72 -12.13 -3.88
CA ALA A 258 3.80 -13.57 -3.68
C ALA A 258 3.62 -14.36 -4.99
N ARG A 259 2.64 -13.99 -5.82
CA ARG A 259 2.41 -14.60 -7.14
C ARG A 259 3.61 -14.43 -8.04
N ASP A 260 4.14 -13.22 -8.16
CA ASP A 260 5.30 -12.91 -9.01
C ASP A 260 6.53 -13.73 -8.58
N CYS A 261 6.76 -13.85 -7.26
CA CYS A 261 7.82 -14.72 -6.73
C CYS A 261 7.62 -16.19 -7.11
N LEU A 262 6.41 -16.71 -6.90
CA LEU A 262 6.09 -18.13 -7.08
C LEU A 262 6.12 -18.53 -8.56
N GLU A 263 5.50 -17.75 -9.43
CA GLU A 263 5.51 -18.01 -10.88
C GLU A 263 6.94 -17.92 -11.45
N THR A 264 7.75 -16.97 -10.98
CA THR A 264 9.17 -16.89 -11.33
C THR A 264 9.94 -18.12 -10.86
N ALA A 265 9.73 -18.57 -9.62
CA ALA A 265 10.40 -19.74 -9.08
C ALA A 265 10.00 -21.04 -9.80
N ILE A 266 8.74 -21.18 -10.19
CA ILE A 266 8.25 -22.30 -11.01
C ILE A 266 8.97 -22.29 -12.37
N ALA A 267 8.97 -21.15 -13.07
CA ALA A 267 9.63 -21.03 -14.37
C ALA A 267 11.14 -21.33 -14.28
N TYR A 268 11.81 -20.81 -13.26
CA TYR A 268 13.22 -21.11 -12.99
C TYR A 268 13.45 -22.60 -12.75
N ALA A 269 12.64 -23.23 -11.90
CA ALA A 269 12.77 -24.65 -11.58
C ALA A 269 12.49 -25.57 -12.78
N GLN A 270 11.64 -25.15 -13.72
CA GLN A 270 11.38 -25.89 -14.96
C GLN A 270 12.55 -25.80 -15.94
N GLN A 271 13.27 -24.68 -15.97
CA GLN A 271 14.39 -24.47 -16.88
C GLN A 271 15.74 -24.93 -16.31
N ARG A 272 15.91 -24.88 -14.98
CA ARG A 272 17.18 -25.21 -14.33
C ARG A 272 17.36 -26.71 -14.18
N GLU A 273 18.34 -27.28 -14.88
CA GLU A 273 18.73 -28.67 -14.70
C GLU A 273 19.73 -28.85 -13.55
N ILE A 274 19.49 -29.86 -12.71
CA ILE A 274 20.43 -30.37 -11.71
C ILE A 274 20.37 -31.89 -11.74
N PHE A 275 21.50 -32.57 -11.56
CA PHE A 275 21.61 -34.04 -11.62
C PHE A 275 20.74 -34.66 -12.75
N ASP A 276 20.92 -34.14 -13.97
CA ASP A 276 20.37 -34.65 -15.24
C ASP A 276 18.85 -34.53 -15.44
N LYS A 277 18.14 -33.72 -14.64
CA LYS A 277 16.73 -33.36 -14.90
C LYS A 277 16.37 -31.96 -14.37
N PRO A 278 15.23 -31.39 -14.81
CA PRO A 278 14.75 -30.13 -14.25
C PRO A 278 14.59 -30.17 -12.73
N LEU A 279 14.94 -29.07 -12.06
CA LEU A 279 14.79 -28.88 -10.61
C LEU A 279 13.33 -29.08 -10.15
N ALA A 280 12.36 -28.74 -11.00
CA ALA A 280 10.92 -29.00 -10.79
C ALA A 280 10.56 -30.50 -10.72
N GLY A 281 11.46 -31.40 -11.14
CA GLY A 281 11.27 -32.85 -11.12
C GLY A 281 11.66 -33.54 -9.79
N TYR A 282 11.99 -32.77 -8.74
CA TYR A 282 12.36 -33.28 -7.42
C TYR A 282 11.25 -33.08 -6.39
N GLN A 283 11.09 -34.07 -5.50
CA GLN A 283 10.05 -34.06 -4.46
C GLN A 283 10.11 -32.81 -3.58
N LEU A 284 11.30 -32.41 -3.13
CA LEU A 284 11.46 -31.25 -2.25
C LEU A 284 11.09 -29.94 -2.94
N THR A 285 11.39 -29.79 -4.24
CA THR A 285 10.96 -28.63 -5.01
C THR A 285 9.44 -28.61 -5.14
N GLN A 286 8.83 -29.74 -5.51
CA GLN A 286 7.38 -29.83 -5.66
C GLN A 286 6.63 -29.60 -4.35
N ALA A 287 7.15 -30.09 -3.22
CA ALA A 287 6.57 -29.84 -1.90
C ALA A 287 6.51 -28.34 -1.58
N LYS A 288 7.65 -27.63 -1.75
CA LYS A 288 7.69 -26.17 -1.57
C LYS A 288 6.70 -25.45 -2.47
N LEU A 289 6.66 -25.80 -3.75
CA LEU A 289 5.76 -25.19 -4.73
C LEU A 289 4.28 -25.44 -4.39
N ALA A 290 3.94 -26.64 -3.92
CA ALA A 290 2.59 -27.00 -3.51
C ALA A 290 2.13 -26.22 -2.27
N ASP A 291 2.96 -26.19 -1.21
CA ASP A 291 2.65 -25.46 0.02
C ASP A 291 2.48 -23.96 -0.25
N MET A 292 3.40 -23.35 -1.02
CA MET A 292 3.28 -21.94 -1.41
C MET A 292 2.04 -21.65 -2.26
N SER A 293 1.69 -22.56 -3.19
CA SER A 293 0.48 -22.40 -4.03
C SER A 293 -0.79 -22.46 -3.19
N LEU A 294 -0.82 -23.34 -2.18
CA LEU A 294 -1.96 -23.46 -1.26
C LEU A 294 -2.17 -22.18 -0.46
N GLU A 295 -1.11 -21.62 0.13
CA GLU A 295 -1.20 -20.36 0.89
C GLU A 295 -1.60 -19.17 0.01
N LEU A 296 -1.03 -19.08 -1.19
CA LEU A 296 -1.38 -18.04 -2.16
C LEU A 296 -2.87 -18.10 -2.56
N GLY A 297 -3.37 -19.30 -2.88
CA GLY A 297 -4.77 -19.50 -3.24
C GLY A 297 -5.73 -19.18 -2.10
N LYS A 298 -5.44 -19.64 -0.86
CA LYS A 298 -6.22 -19.29 0.33
C LYS A 298 -6.25 -17.78 0.58
N GLY A 299 -5.11 -17.11 0.45
CA GLY A 299 -5.01 -15.66 0.58
C GLY A 299 -5.89 -14.95 -0.45
N MET A 300 -5.89 -15.40 -1.71
CA MET A 300 -6.71 -14.77 -2.76
C MET A 300 -8.21 -14.98 -2.55
N LEU A 301 -8.63 -16.16 -2.10
CA LEU A 301 -10.02 -16.41 -1.73
C LEU A 301 -10.48 -15.51 -0.56
N LEU A 302 -9.63 -15.34 0.45
CA LEU A 302 -9.89 -14.40 1.55
C LEU A 302 -9.98 -12.95 1.05
N ALA A 303 -9.05 -12.52 0.19
CA ALA A 303 -9.06 -11.17 -0.39
C ALA A 303 -10.35 -10.90 -1.15
N LEU A 304 -10.78 -11.82 -2.03
CA LEU A 304 -12.03 -11.70 -2.77
C LEU A 304 -13.24 -11.69 -1.85
N HIS A 305 -13.28 -12.55 -0.83
CA HIS A 305 -14.35 -12.54 0.16
C HIS A 305 -14.49 -11.16 0.83
N LEU A 306 -13.37 -10.56 1.26
CA LEU A 306 -13.35 -9.23 1.86
C LEU A 306 -13.74 -8.14 0.83
N GLY A 307 -13.34 -8.28 -0.43
CA GLY A 307 -13.75 -7.41 -1.54
C GLY A 307 -15.26 -7.39 -1.72
N ARG A 308 -15.89 -8.57 -1.79
CA ARG A 308 -17.36 -8.68 -1.90
C ARG A 308 -18.08 -8.10 -0.68
N LEU A 309 -17.53 -8.28 0.53
CA LEU A 309 -18.09 -7.64 1.72
C LEU A 309 -17.98 -6.12 1.67
N LYS A 310 -16.87 -5.58 1.15
CA LYS A 310 -16.66 -4.14 1.01
C LYS A 310 -17.61 -3.53 0.00
N ASP A 311 -17.72 -4.14 -1.17
CA ASP A 311 -18.65 -3.72 -2.23
C ASP A 311 -20.11 -3.74 -1.75
N ALA A 312 -20.47 -4.69 -0.88
CA ALA A 312 -21.78 -4.77 -0.25
C ALA A 312 -21.98 -3.84 0.96
N GLY A 313 -20.98 -3.02 1.33
CA GLY A 313 -21.05 -2.11 2.50
C GLY A 313 -21.08 -2.83 3.86
N ARG A 314 -20.58 -4.07 3.92
CA ARG A 314 -20.65 -4.97 5.09
C ARG A 314 -19.30 -5.27 5.74
N LEU A 315 -18.21 -4.79 5.17
CA LEU A 315 -16.86 -5.01 5.69
C LEU A 315 -16.62 -4.15 6.94
N VAL A 316 -16.08 -4.77 7.99
CA VAL A 316 -15.68 -4.09 9.24
C VAL A 316 -14.17 -4.15 9.48
N PRO A 317 -13.57 -3.24 10.26
CA PRO A 317 -12.11 -3.13 10.41
C PRO A 317 -11.39 -4.41 10.92
N GLU A 318 -12.02 -5.16 11.82
CA GLU A 318 -11.50 -6.43 12.32
C GLU A 318 -11.42 -7.52 11.23
N GLN A 319 -12.30 -7.48 10.23
CA GLN A 319 -12.24 -8.38 9.08
C GLN A 319 -11.08 -8.02 8.14
N ILE A 320 -10.79 -6.72 7.95
CA ILE A 320 -9.60 -6.27 7.22
C ILE A 320 -8.33 -6.77 7.90
N SER A 321 -8.32 -6.83 9.24
CA SER A 321 -7.19 -7.36 10.01
C SER A 321 -6.91 -8.83 9.71
N LEU A 322 -7.93 -9.65 9.40
CA LEU A 322 -7.73 -11.03 8.94
C LEU A 322 -6.93 -11.06 7.64
N GLY A 323 -7.36 -10.27 6.65
CA GLY A 323 -6.72 -10.18 5.34
C GLY A 323 -5.30 -9.63 5.42
N LYS A 324 -5.09 -8.50 6.10
CA LYS A 324 -3.77 -7.85 6.20
C LYS A 324 -2.78 -8.76 6.93
N LEU A 325 -3.20 -9.37 8.05
CA LEU A 325 -2.36 -10.28 8.81
C LEU A 325 -1.93 -11.49 7.97
N ASN A 326 -2.90 -12.16 7.34
CA ASN A 326 -2.64 -13.38 6.57
C ASN A 326 -1.84 -13.10 5.30
N SER A 327 -2.38 -12.26 4.41
CA SER A 327 -1.80 -12.07 3.07
C SER A 327 -0.35 -11.60 3.14
N VAL A 328 0.00 -10.72 4.07
CA VAL A 328 1.36 -10.17 4.15
C VAL A 328 2.35 -11.16 4.78
N ARG A 329 1.95 -11.87 5.85
CA ARG A 329 2.81 -12.88 6.51
C ARG A 329 3.09 -14.06 5.58
N GLU A 330 2.06 -14.55 4.89
CA GLU A 330 2.23 -15.65 3.95
C GLU A 330 2.98 -15.19 2.69
N ALA A 331 2.74 -13.98 2.18
CA ALA A 331 3.48 -13.45 1.04
C ALA A 331 5.00 -13.38 1.29
N ILE A 332 5.42 -12.88 2.45
CA ILE A 332 6.86 -12.80 2.76
C ILE A 332 7.47 -14.19 2.98
N ALA A 333 6.72 -15.14 3.53
CA ALA A 333 7.14 -16.52 3.66
C ALA A 333 7.33 -17.17 2.27
N ILE A 334 6.36 -17.01 1.37
CA ILE A 334 6.43 -17.47 -0.03
C ILE A 334 7.66 -16.87 -0.74
N ALA A 335 7.87 -15.55 -0.63
CA ALA A 335 9.02 -14.89 -1.26
C ALA A 335 10.36 -15.45 -0.75
N ARG A 336 10.50 -15.63 0.57
CA ARG A 336 11.71 -16.20 1.19
C ARG A 336 11.94 -17.65 0.76
N GLU A 337 10.89 -18.45 0.68
CA GLU A 337 10.98 -19.86 0.29
C GLU A 337 11.31 -20.01 -1.20
N CYS A 338 10.70 -19.18 -2.07
CA CYS A 338 11.04 -19.07 -3.49
C CYS A 338 12.53 -18.78 -3.68
N ARG A 339 13.13 -17.91 -2.86
CA ARG A 339 14.57 -17.56 -2.97
C ARG A 339 15.44 -18.81 -2.82
N THR A 340 15.04 -19.76 -1.97
CA THR A 340 15.81 -20.99 -1.75
C THR A 340 15.84 -21.89 -2.98
N ILE A 341 14.81 -21.85 -3.84
CA ILE A 341 14.72 -22.63 -5.08
C ILE A 341 15.73 -22.11 -6.12
N LEU A 342 15.95 -20.80 -6.16
CA LEU A 342 16.89 -20.17 -7.10
C LEU A 342 18.37 -20.33 -6.69
N GLY A 343 18.65 -20.80 -5.46
CA GLY A 343 20.01 -20.91 -4.95
C GLY A 343 20.75 -19.56 -4.99
N ALA A 344 21.97 -19.56 -5.50
CA ALA A 344 22.80 -18.35 -5.59
C ALA A 344 22.28 -17.32 -6.60
N ALA A 345 21.54 -17.73 -7.63
CA ALA A 345 20.97 -16.79 -8.60
C ALA A 345 19.91 -15.88 -7.97
N GLY A 346 19.26 -16.34 -6.89
CA GLY A 346 18.22 -15.60 -6.19
C GLY A 346 18.72 -14.51 -5.23
N ILE A 347 20.03 -14.21 -5.18
CA ILE A 347 20.59 -13.18 -4.28
C ILE A 347 20.72 -11.79 -4.94
N THR A 348 20.52 -11.71 -6.24
CA THR A 348 20.66 -10.47 -7.03
C THR A 348 19.28 -9.92 -7.42
N LEU A 349 19.27 -8.78 -8.12
CA LEU A 349 18.05 -8.16 -8.67
C LEU A 349 17.65 -8.71 -10.05
N GLU A 350 18.36 -9.73 -10.55
CA GLU A 350 18.01 -10.42 -11.80
C GLU A 350 16.63 -11.10 -11.69
N TYR A 351 16.33 -11.67 -10.52
CA TYR A 351 15.03 -12.21 -10.19
C TYR A 351 14.35 -11.34 -9.12
N PRO A 352 13.03 -11.12 -9.20
CA PRO A 352 12.31 -10.20 -8.32
C PRO A 352 12.19 -10.69 -6.86
N ILE A 353 12.52 -11.97 -6.60
CA ILE A 353 12.15 -12.67 -5.38
C ILE A 353 12.73 -12.04 -4.11
N LEU A 354 14.05 -11.81 -4.05
CA LEU A 354 14.65 -11.24 -2.84
C LEU A 354 14.31 -9.75 -2.67
N ARG A 355 14.07 -9.03 -3.78
CA ARG A 355 13.54 -7.66 -3.77
C ARG A 355 12.15 -7.61 -3.12
N HIS A 356 11.23 -8.49 -3.55
CA HIS A 356 9.91 -8.63 -2.92
C HIS A 356 9.99 -9.00 -1.45
N ALA A 357 10.82 -9.98 -1.08
CA ALA A 357 11.01 -10.36 0.32
C ALA A 357 11.48 -9.18 1.20
N ASN A 358 12.43 -8.36 0.70
CA ASN A 358 12.86 -7.15 1.40
C ASN A 358 11.73 -6.12 1.48
N ASN A 359 11.04 -5.83 0.38
CA ASN A 359 9.91 -4.90 0.34
C ASN A 359 8.80 -5.26 1.33
N LEU A 360 8.48 -6.55 1.42
CA LEU A 360 7.42 -7.06 2.29
C LEU A 360 7.74 -6.87 3.78
N GLU A 361 8.99 -6.63 4.18
CA GLU A 361 9.32 -6.25 5.57
C GLU A 361 8.64 -4.92 5.96
N SER A 362 8.62 -3.95 5.03
CA SER A 362 7.88 -2.71 5.26
C SER A 362 6.37 -2.94 5.26
N VAL A 363 5.86 -3.74 4.31
CA VAL A 363 4.42 -4.06 4.22
C VAL A 363 3.91 -4.79 5.46
N LEU A 364 4.75 -5.64 6.06
CA LEU A 364 4.48 -6.35 7.30
C LEU A 364 4.32 -5.39 8.49
N THR A 365 5.04 -4.27 8.46
CA THR A 365 5.20 -3.34 9.57
C THR A 365 4.22 -2.17 9.50
N TYR A 366 4.13 -1.48 8.36
CA TYR A 366 3.27 -0.31 8.23
C TYR A 366 1.78 -0.69 8.24
N GLU A 367 0.92 0.32 8.29
CA GLU A 367 -0.54 0.15 8.28
C GLU A 367 -1.04 -0.78 9.41
N GLY A 368 -0.32 -0.81 10.53
CA GLY A 368 -0.55 -1.74 11.64
C GLY A 368 0.33 -2.97 11.52
N THR A 369 1.15 -3.22 12.54
CA THR A 369 1.99 -4.41 12.53
C THR A 369 1.14 -5.67 12.59
N SER A 370 1.78 -6.78 12.23
CA SER A 370 1.32 -8.13 12.49
C SER A 370 0.66 -8.32 13.88
N GLU A 371 1.32 -7.85 14.95
CA GLU A 371 0.87 -7.99 16.33
C GLU A 371 -0.35 -7.11 16.61
N VAL A 372 -0.39 -5.91 16.04
CA VAL A 372 -1.56 -5.03 16.13
C VAL A 372 -2.79 -5.72 15.54
N HIS A 373 -2.68 -6.30 14.34
CA HIS A 373 -3.80 -7.01 13.73
C HIS A 373 -4.20 -8.26 14.52
N GLN A 374 -3.25 -9.01 15.10
CA GLN A 374 -3.56 -10.13 15.99
C GLN A 374 -4.37 -9.69 17.21
N LEU A 375 -4.00 -8.57 17.84
CA LEU A 375 -4.71 -8.05 19.01
C LEU A 375 -6.09 -7.46 18.65
N VAL A 376 -6.24 -6.87 17.46
CA VAL A 376 -7.56 -6.46 16.94
C VAL A 376 -8.48 -7.66 16.77
N ILE A 377 -7.99 -8.75 16.16
CA ILE A 377 -8.75 -10.00 16.00
C ILE A 377 -9.07 -10.61 17.37
N GLY A 378 -8.10 -10.67 18.27
CA GLY A 378 -8.29 -11.19 19.63
C GLY A 378 -9.37 -10.43 20.40
N ARG A 379 -9.37 -9.10 20.32
CA ARG A 379 -10.44 -8.26 20.90
C ARG A 379 -11.80 -8.55 20.27
N ALA A 380 -11.88 -8.69 18.95
CA ALA A 380 -13.14 -8.98 18.27
C ALA A 380 -13.74 -10.34 18.68
N LEU A 381 -12.90 -11.33 18.96
CA LEU A 381 -13.33 -12.67 19.37
C LEU A 381 -13.69 -12.76 20.87
N THR A 382 -13.09 -11.93 21.71
CA THR A 382 -13.20 -12.05 23.18
C THR A 382 -13.96 -10.92 23.86
N GLY A 383 -14.11 -9.77 23.20
CA GLY A 383 -14.61 -8.53 23.80
C GLY A 383 -13.57 -7.75 24.62
N GLU A 384 -12.39 -8.33 24.88
CA GLU A 384 -11.38 -7.77 25.79
C GLU A 384 -10.23 -7.09 25.03
N ALA A 385 -9.94 -5.83 25.37
CA ALA A 385 -8.84 -5.09 24.78
C ALA A 385 -7.51 -5.45 25.47
N ALA A 386 -6.51 -5.86 24.68
CA ALA A 386 -5.19 -6.27 25.18
C ALA A 386 -4.03 -5.37 24.73
N PHE A 387 -4.33 -4.17 24.21
CA PHE A 387 -3.34 -3.09 24.00
C PHE A 387 -3.08 -2.36 25.33
N ARG A 388 -1.86 -1.88 25.56
CA ARG A 388 -1.50 -0.99 26.68
C ARG A 388 -0.52 0.08 26.23
#